data_AF-A0A953ZDG7-F1
#
_entry.id   AF-A0A953ZDG7-F1
#
_cell.length_a   1.000
_cell.length_b   1.000
_cell.length_c   1.000
_cell.angle_alpha   90.00
_cell.angle_beta   90.00
_cell.angle_gamma   90.00
#
_symmetry.space_group_name_H-M   'P 1'
#
loop_
_entity.id
_entity.type
_entity.pdbx_description
1 polymer ?
#
loop_
_entity_poly.entity_id
_entity_poly.type
_entity_poly.pdbx_seq_one_letter_code
_entity_poly.pdbx_strand_id
1 'polypeptide(L)' 'AWDQPAERLLELAPKNNIRLVMPKLGAAVEPTHVESVNPWWRKIAALEVPTPEPTEPATFQPLPDPID' A
#
# COMPACT_ATOMS: atom_id res chain seq x y z
N ALA A 1 2.51 -0.09 -10.90
CA ALA A 1 2.09 -0.83 -9.68
C ALA A 1 2.80 -0.21 -8.49
N TRP A 2 2.07 0.08 -7.42
CA TRP A 2 2.60 0.73 -6.21
C TRP A 2 3.31 -0.24 -5.25
N ASP A 3 3.36 -1.54 -5.57
CA ASP A 3 3.96 -2.55 -4.71
C ASP A 3 5.49 -2.50 -4.67
N GLN A 4 6.13 -2.05 -5.75
CA GLN A 4 7.58 -2.09 -5.91
C GLN A 4 8.34 -1.41 -4.75
N PRO A 5 7.95 -0.21 -4.27
CA PRO A 5 8.56 0.39 -3.08
C PRO A 5 8.51 -0.50 -1.83
N ALA A 6 7.37 -1.14 -1.54
CA ALA A 6 7.22 -2.02 -0.38
C ALA A 6 8.09 -3.28 -0.52
N GLU A 7 8.15 -3.84 -1.72
CA GLU A 7 9.01 -4.98 -2.04
C GLU A 7 10.50 -4.64 -1.85
N ARG A 8 10.94 -3.46 -2.29
CA ARG A 8 12.33 -3.01 -2.11
C ARG A 8 12.68 -2.83 -0.64
N LEU A 9 11.79 -2.28 0.17
CA LEU A 9 12.01 -2.16 1.61
C LEU A 9 12.14 -3.53 2.29
N LEU A 10 11.26 -4.48 1.93
CA LEU A 10 11.30 -5.84 2.47
C LEU A 10 12.62 -6.56 2.13
N GLU A 11 13.17 -6.35 0.93
CA GLU A 11 14.46 -6.92 0.52
C GLU A 11 15.67 -6.24 1.20
N LEU A 12 15.64 -4.91 1.33
CA LEU A 12 16.78 -4.13 1.80
C LEU A 12 16.92 -4.10 3.32
N ALA A 13 15.82 -4.14 4.07
CA ALA A 13 15.84 -4.04 5.52
C ALA A 13 16.77 -5.07 6.21
N PRO A 14 16.66 -6.39 5.94
CA PRO A 14 17.54 -7.37 6.57
C PRO A 14 19.01 -7.20 6.13
N LYS A 15 19.25 -6.80 4.88
CA LYS A 15 20.60 -6.56 4.34
C LYS A 15 21.33 -5.41 5.04
N ASN A 16 20.58 -4.45 5.59
CA ASN A 16 21.10 -3.27 6.26
C ASN A 16 20.91 -3.31 7.79
N ASN A 17 20.48 -4.45 8.33
CA ASN A 17 20.16 -4.63 9.76
C ASN A 17 19.14 -3.59 10.30
N ILE A 18 18.17 -3.20 9.45
CA ILE A 18 17.11 -2.24 9.78
C ILE A 18 15.87 -3.00 10.23
N ARG A 19 15.29 -2.59 11.36
CA ARG A 19 13.99 -3.09 11.81
C ARG A 19 12.87 -2.45 10.99
N LEU A 20 12.24 -3.24 10.12
CA LEU A 20 11.13 -2.79 9.28
C LEU A 20 9.79 -3.10 9.94
N VAL A 21 8.86 -2.14 9.84
CA VAL A 21 7.49 -2.28 10.35
C VAL A 21 6.52 -1.93 9.21
N MET A 22 5.62 -2.85 8.87
CA MET A 22 4.57 -2.62 7.86
C MET A 22 3.22 -3.15 8.36
N PRO A 23 2.49 -2.37 9.17
CA PRO A 23 1.20 -2.77 9.69
C PRO A 23 0.14 -2.75 8.59
N LYS A 24 -0.90 -3.56 8.77
CA LYS A 24 -2.10 -3.48 7.93
C LYS A 24 -2.81 -2.15 8.20
N LEU A 25 -3.45 -1.58 7.18
CA LEU A 25 -4.25 -0.37 7.34
C LEU A 25 -5.33 -0.57 8.42
N GLY A 26 -5.39 0.35 9.39
CA GLY A 26 -6.33 0.31 10.51
C GLY A 26 -5.93 -0.62 11.66
N ALA A 27 -4.83 -1.37 11.55
CA ALA A 27 -4.32 -2.18 12.65
C ALA A 27 -3.45 -1.35 13.60
N ALA A 28 -3.63 -1.54 14.91
CA ALA A 28 -2.69 -1.02 15.90
C ALA A 28 -1.32 -1.69 15.76
N VAL A 29 -0.26 -0.95 16.07
CA VAL A 29 1.12 -1.44 15.98
C VAL A 29 1.97 -0.86 17.10
N GLU A 30 2.81 -1.70 17.70
CA GLU A 30 3.85 -1.31 18.65
C GLU A 30 5.23 -1.58 18.03
N PRO A 31 5.96 -0.56 17.53
CA PRO A 31 7.20 -0.75 16.78
C PRO A 31 8.29 -1.55 17.51
N THR A 32 8.28 -1.48 18.84
CA THR A 32 9.22 -2.18 19.72
C THR A 32 8.99 -3.69 19.75
N HIS A 33 7.77 -4.16 19.45
CA HIS A 33 7.34 -5.56 19.54
C HIS A 33 7.11 -6.23 18.18
N VAL A 34 7.51 -5.60 17.08
CA VAL A 34 7.38 -6.20 15.74
C VAL A 34 8.52 -7.20 15.52
N GLU A 35 8.19 -8.49 15.54
CA GLU A 35 9.12 -9.58 15.26
C GLU A 35 9.45 -9.71 13.77
N SER A 36 8.46 -9.50 12.89
CA SER A 36 8.60 -9.66 11.44
C SER A 36 7.47 -8.95 10.68
N VAL A 37 7.75 -8.64 9.41
CA VAL A 37 6.77 -8.03 8.51
C VAL A 37 5.90 -9.11 7.85
N ASN A 38 4.58 -8.92 7.89
CA ASN A 38 3.62 -9.69 7.09
C ASN A 38 3.27 -8.92 5.81
N PRO A 39 3.57 -9.44 4.59
CA PRO A 39 3.35 -8.72 3.34
C PRO A 39 1.88 -8.74 2.92
N TRP A 40 1.05 -7.99 3.67
CA TRP A 40 -0.41 -7.98 3.53
C TRP A 40 -0.90 -7.38 2.21
N TRP A 41 -0.15 -6.46 1.60
CA TRP A 41 -0.48 -5.86 0.30
C TRP A 41 -0.53 -6.90 -0.82
N ARG A 42 0.33 -7.91 -0.79
CA ARG A 42 0.29 -9.03 -1.75
C ARG A 42 -1.02 -9.81 -1.69
N LYS A 43 -1.60 -9.93 -0.49
CA LYS A 43 -2.89 -10.61 -0.30
C LYS A 43 -4.04 -9.76 -0.84
N ILE A 44 -3.94 -8.43 -0.76
CA ILE A 44 -4.93 -7.54 -1.37
C ILE A 44 -4.83 -7.58 -2.89
N ALA A 45 -3.62 -7.51 -3.47
CA ALA A 45 -3.41 -7.64 -4.91
C ALA A 45 -3.93 -8.98 -5.46
N ALA A 46 -3.81 -10.07 -4.70
CA ALA A 46 -4.39 -11.36 -5.09
C ALA A 46 -5.94 -11.41 -5.04
N LEU A 47 -6.57 -10.46 -4.34
CA LEU A 47 -8.02 -10.27 -4.29
C LEU A 47 -8.52 -9.25 -5.32
N GLU A 48 -7.63 -8.47 -5.93
CA GLU A 48 -7.98 -7.61 -7.04
C GLU A 48 -8.37 -8.49 -8.23
N VAL A 49 -9.67 -8.56 -8.49
CA VAL A 49 -10.20 -9.06 -9.76
C VAL A 49 -9.58 -8.20 -10.86
N PRO A 50 -9.16 -8.77 -12.01
CA PRO A 50 -8.65 -7.98 -13.13
C PRO A 50 -9.62 -6.84 -13.40
N THR A 51 -9.19 -5.61 -13.12
CA THR A 51 -9.94 -4.42 -13.48
C THR A 51 -10.10 -4.48 -15.00
N PRO A 52 -11.33 -4.46 -15.55
CA PRO A 52 -11.50 -4.31 -16.98
C PRO A 52 -10.72 -3.06 -17.39
N GLU A 53 -9.99 -3.12 -18.51
CA GLU A 53 -9.25 -1.96 -19.02
C GLU A 53 -10.14 -0.72 -18.95
N PRO A 54 -9.65 0.40 -18.40
CA PRO A 54 -10.47 1.59 -18.22
C PRO A 54 -10.99 2.02 -19.59
N THR A 55 -12.25 1.66 -19.86
CA THR A 55 -13.01 2.21 -20.95
C THR A 55 -13.29 3.64 -20.52
N GLU A 56 -12.51 4.55 -21.12
CA GLU A 56 -12.48 5.99 -20.88
C GLU A 56 -11.72 6.43 -19.61
N PRO A 57 -10.82 7.44 -19.71
CA PRO A 57 -10.20 8.03 -18.54
C PRO A 57 -11.29 8.70 -17.70
N ALA A 58 -11.30 8.38 -16.40
CA ALA A 58 -12.12 9.08 -15.43
C ALA A 58 -11.85 10.58 -15.56
N THR A 59 -12.83 11.30 -16.12
CA THR A 59 -12.75 12.75 -16.28
C THR A 59 -12.83 13.34 -14.88
N PHE A 60 -11.74 13.93 -14.41
CA PHE A 60 -11.70 14.62 -13.12
C PHE A 60 -12.68 15.79 -13.19
N GLN A 61 -13.84 15.69 -12.53
CA GLN A 61 -14.75 16.81 -12.40
C GLN A 61 -14.24 17.73 -11.29
N PRO A 62 -13.94 19.01 -11.59
CA PRO A 62 -13.58 19.95 -10.54
C PRO A 62 -14.76 20.11 -9.56
N LEU A 63 -14.43 20.22 -8.27
CA LEU A 63 -15.42 20.54 -7.24
C LEU A 63 -16.09 21.87 -7.62
N PRO A 64 -17.43 21.97 -7.59
CA PRO A 64 -18.10 23.23 -7.90
C PRO A 64 -17.68 24.30 -6.89
N ASP A 65 -17.60 25.55 -7.37
CA ASP A 65 -17.30 26.70 -6.52
C ASP A 65 -18.29 26.77 -5.34
N PRO A 66 -17.84 27.20 -4.15
CA PRO A 66 -18.74 27.41 -3.03
C PRO A 66 -19.84 28.40 -3.43
N ILE A 67 -21.09 28.07 -3.10
CA ILE A 67 -22.24 28.96 -3.28
C ILE A 67 -21.98 30.20 -2.40
N ASP A 68 -21.97 31.40 -3.01
CA ASP A 68 -21.88 32.69 -2.30
C ASP A 68 -23.09 32.94 -1.39
#